data_AF-A0A957NM04-F1
#
_entry.id   AF-A0A957NM04-F1
#
_cell.length_a   1.000
_cell.length_b   1.000
_cell.length_c   1.000
_cell.angle_alpha   90.00
_cell.angle_beta   90.00
_cell.angle_gamma   90.00
#
_symmetry.space_group_name_H-M   'P 1'
#
loop_
_entity.id
_entity.type
_entity.pdbx_description
1 polymer ?
#
loop_
_entity_poly.entity_id
_entity_poly.type
_entity_poly.pdbx_seq_one_letter_code
_entity_poly.pdbx_strand_id
1 'polypeptide(L)'
;LSAALLALFIRRSRRAGAAAGGPNSPAQVNPVLQPAMATQAAAVGRARIPRSMLLGVLLLLGVLVSIPLTPLLMGIPETVTAQSLMHKLPDRADGAYLALENGADAGLMKLMPWSFALDEFPDSAPMLNPSYLRAIHIRQKGLDAAERYQLFRLDTEEPVPLQTEVVAFQRELLLRPAAPLPLGNYLLTIPTGGMFAGRQYYYFGLSNLVTTFPPVVPEATDLEMPTVAASSNSSTASSPWLTLLPLSSALISGLAALVMARRLRQKVRPHEAVWTVAFALFAVAAAVQVVGDRGGWTPNLARLYYVSGATLVVGWLGLGTWLLLVRRLWLQNLGLWLMILVSGYAIGLASMAPVDSAQLLQSGWRALEKPLALTILTILLNSIGTLVLVGGALWSAWLFWRKGVMRQRMLGCLFLAAGALIVATGGSLTRLGHDEYLYIAMSVGVAIMFWGYLKTIRPAVMHTNASPVARPSPEAQLQGQPA
;
A
#
# COMPACT_ATOMS: atom_id res chain seq x y z
N LEU A 1 2.97 -43.78 14.39
CA LEU A 1 3.27 -43.06 15.66
C LEU A 1 2.22 -41.98 16.04
N SER A 2 1.39 -41.47 15.13
CA SER A 2 0.47 -40.35 15.39
C SER A 2 -0.91 -40.73 15.96
N ALA A 3 -1.43 -41.94 15.73
CA ALA A 3 -2.76 -42.34 16.24
C ALA A 3 -2.74 -42.89 17.69
N ALA A 4 -1.68 -43.61 18.07
CA ALA A 4 -1.53 -44.19 19.41
C ALA A 4 -1.35 -43.13 20.51
N LEU A 5 -0.66 -42.03 20.20
CA LEU A 5 -0.45 -40.92 21.13
C LEU A 5 -1.73 -40.11 21.40
N LEU A 6 -2.60 -39.97 20.40
CA LEU A 6 -3.91 -39.32 20.56
C LEU A 6 -4.85 -40.16 21.44
N ALA A 7 -4.82 -41.49 21.28
CA ALA A 7 -5.61 -42.41 22.11
C ALA A 7 -5.14 -42.43 23.58
N LEU A 8 -3.83 -42.35 23.83
CA LEU A 8 -3.26 -42.25 25.18
C LEU A 8 -3.61 -40.92 25.87
N PHE A 9 -3.65 -39.81 25.13
CA PHE A 9 -4.04 -38.50 25.65
C PHE A 9 -5.53 -38.44 26.05
N ILE A 10 -6.41 -39.08 25.28
CA ILE A 10 -7.86 -39.15 25.58
C ILE A 10 -8.13 -40.09 26.77
N ARG A 11 -7.38 -41.18 26.93
CA ARG A 11 -7.51 -42.06 28.12
C ARG A 11 -7.01 -41.41 29.41
N ARG A 12 -5.94 -40.62 29.35
CA ARG A 12 -5.35 -39.95 30.54
C ARG A 12 -6.23 -38.82 31.06
N SER A 13 -6.88 -38.06 30.16
CA SER A 13 -7.82 -36.99 30.53
C SER A 13 -9.12 -37.52 31.15
N ARG A 14 -9.59 -38.72 30.77
CA ARG A 14 -10.75 -39.36 31.40
C ARG A 14 -10.47 -39.93 32.79
N ARG A 15 -9.26 -40.43 33.06
CA ARG A 15 -8.88 -40.92 34.40
C ARG A 15 -8.63 -39.79 35.41
N ALA A 16 -8.17 -38.62 34.95
CA ALA A 16 -7.95 -37.45 35.82
C ALA A 16 -9.27 -36.82 36.32
N GLY A 17 -10.38 -36.99 35.59
CA GLY A 17 -11.70 -36.51 36.03
C GLY A 17 -12.44 -37.45 36.99
N ALA A 18 -12.01 -38.71 37.11
CA ALA A 18 -12.68 -39.73 37.92
C ALA A 18 -12.04 -39.94 39.32
N ALA A 19 -10.90 -39.30 39.61
CA ALA A 19 -10.13 -39.50 40.85
C ALA A 19 -10.21 -38.30 41.83
N ALA A 20 -11.23 -37.45 41.71
CA ALA A 20 -11.46 -36.30 42.60
C ALA A 20 -12.75 -36.42 43.42
N GLY A 21 -13.08 -37.63 43.87
CA GLY A 21 -14.19 -37.91 44.79
C GLY A 21 -13.69 -38.68 46.01
N GLY A 22 -13.28 -37.95 47.06
CA GLY A 22 -13.04 -38.52 48.39
C GLY A 22 -14.36 -38.78 49.13
N PRO A 23 -14.38 -39.71 50.11
CA PRO A 23 -15.61 -40.20 50.71
C PRO A 23 -16.07 -39.28 51.85
N ASN A 24 -17.29 -38.76 51.77
CA ASN A 24 -18.11 -38.37 52.92
C ASN A 24 -19.59 -38.39 52.48
N SER A 25 -20.37 -39.30 53.08
CA SER A 25 -21.84 -39.39 52.94
C SER A 25 -22.56 -38.39 53.87
N PRO A 26 -23.91 -38.31 53.88
CA PRO A 26 -24.72 -37.51 52.97
C PRO A 26 -25.53 -36.44 53.74
N ALA A 27 -25.51 -35.18 53.29
CA ALA A 27 -26.48 -34.19 53.74
C ALA A 27 -27.70 -34.25 52.81
N GLN A 28 -28.82 -34.73 53.36
CA GLN A 28 -30.16 -34.65 52.76
C GLN A 28 -30.45 -33.21 52.34
N VAL A 29 -30.73 -32.98 51.05
CA VAL A 29 -31.33 -31.74 50.56
C VAL A 29 -32.61 -32.10 49.83
N ASN A 30 -33.71 -31.58 50.37
CA ASN A 30 -35.09 -31.68 49.89
C ASN A 30 -35.25 -31.42 48.38
N PRO A 31 -36.04 -32.23 47.64
CA PRO A 31 -36.32 -32.00 46.23
C PRO A 31 -37.57 -31.12 46.07
N VAL A 32 -37.50 -29.86 46.48
CA VAL A 32 -38.56 -28.88 46.15
C VAL A 32 -37.89 -27.56 45.83
N LEU A 33 -37.49 -27.39 44.56
CA LEU A 33 -37.36 -26.12 43.83
C LEU A 33 -36.93 -26.42 42.38
N GLN A 34 -37.93 -26.86 41.60
CA GLN A 34 -38.17 -26.63 40.17
C GLN A 34 -37.10 -26.92 39.08
N PRO A 35 -37.48 -27.63 38.00
CA PRO A 35 -36.76 -27.63 36.73
C PRO A 35 -37.17 -26.41 35.90
N ALA A 36 -36.47 -25.28 36.06
CA ALA A 36 -36.66 -24.08 35.22
C ALA A 36 -35.41 -23.65 34.43
N MET A 37 -34.28 -24.34 34.60
CA MET A 37 -33.03 -24.05 33.85
C MET A 37 -32.65 -25.10 32.80
N ALA A 38 -33.32 -26.26 32.75
CA ALA A 38 -32.96 -27.35 31.84
C ALA A 38 -33.57 -27.20 30.42
N THR A 39 -34.59 -26.37 30.23
CA THR A 39 -35.33 -26.23 28.96
C THR A 39 -34.89 -25.06 28.07
N GLN A 40 -33.90 -24.26 28.47
CA GLN A 40 -33.28 -23.26 27.58
C GLN A 40 -31.92 -23.70 26.99
N ALA A 41 -31.33 -24.79 27.50
CA ALA A 41 -30.07 -25.32 26.98
C ALA A 41 -30.24 -26.27 25.76
N ALA A 42 -31.47 -26.69 25.45
CA ALA A 42 -31.76 -27.73 24.45
C ALA A 42 -32.32 -27.20 23.11
N ALA A 43 -32.18 -25.91 22.80
CA ALA A 43 -32.65 -25.34 21.54
C ALA A 43 -31.61 -24.42 20.86
N VAL A 44 -30.31 -24.74 20.95
CA VAL A 44 -29.34 -24.19 19.98
C VAL A 44 -29.36 -25.11 18.76
N GLY A 45 -30.40 -24.97 17.93
CA GLY A 45 -30.42 -25.58 16.60
C GLY A 45 -29.10 -25.26 15.90
N ARG A 46 -28.44 -26.27 15.33
CA ARG A 46 -27.28 -26.08 14.45
C ARG A 46 -27.74 -25.15 13.32
N ALA A 47 -27.48 -23.85 13.46
CA ALA A 47 -27.76 -22.87 12.41
C ALA A 47 -27.08 -23.36 11.13
N ARG A 48 -27.86 -23.88 10.18
CA ARG A 48 -27.36 -24.31 8.88
C ARG A 48 -26.79 -23.06 8.21
N ILE A 49 -25.53 -23.13 7.78
CA ILE A 49 -24.90 -22.02 7.07
C ILE A 49 -25.72 -21.81 5.79
N PRO A 50 -26.39 -20.65 5.61
CA PRO A 50 -27.20 -20.42 4.43
C PRO A 50 -26.28 -20.46 3.20
N ARG A 51 -26.73 -21.13 2.13
CA ARG A 51 -25.93 -21.31 0.90
C ARG A 51 -25.45 -19.99 0.31
N SER A 52 -26.24 -18.91 0.46
CA SER A 52 -25.88 -17.54 0.08
C SER A 52 -24.68 -16.98 0.85
N MET A 53 -24.49 -17.37 2.12
CA MET A 53 -23.35 -16.94 2.94
C MET A 53 -22.07 -17.69 2.57
N LEU A 54 -22.16 -19.00 2.27
CA LEU A 54 -21.04 -19.76 1.72
C LEU A 54 -20.60 -19.21 0.37
N LEU A 55 -21.56 -18.91 -0.50
CA LEU A 55 -21.30 -18.28 -1.80
C LEU A 55 -20.64 -16.91 -1.62
N GLY A 56 -21.14 -16.08 -0.70
CA GLY A 56 -20.55 -14.78 -0.40
C GLY A 56 -19.11 -14.87 0.14
N VAL A 57 -18.82 -15.82 1.03
CA VAL A 57 -17.46 -16.06 1.54
C VAL A 57 -16.53 -16.55 0.43
N LEU A 58 -16.97 -17.48 -0.42
CA LEU A 58 -16.19 -17.97 -1.55
C LEU A 58 -15.90 -16.86 -2.57
N LEU A 59 -16.90 -16.04 -2.90
CA LEU A 59 -16.76 -14.94 -3.85
C LEU A 59 -15.80 -13.89 -3.30
N LEU A 60 -15.88 -13.58 -2.00
CA LEU A 60 -15.02 -12.62 -1.33
C LEU A 60 -13.59 -13.14 -1.11
N LEU A 61 -13.41 -14.44 -0.84
CA LEU A 61 -12.09 -15.09 -0.88
C LEU A 61 -11.51 -15.10 -2.29
N GLY A 62 -12.35 -15.31 -3.31
CA GLY A 62 -11.97 -15.19 -4.72
C GLY A 62 -11.48 -13.79 -5.07
N VAL A 63 -12.19 -12.75 -4.63
CA VAL A 63 -11.76 -11.35 -4.78
C VAL A 63 -10.43 -11.10 -4.04
N LEU A 64 -10.32 -11.53 -2.78
CA LEU A 64 -9.10 -11.41 -1.96
C LEU A 64 -7.87 -12.08 -2.59
N VAL A 65 -8.05 -13.26 -3.19
CA VAL A 65 -6.98 -13.98 -3.89
C VAL A 65 -6.70 -13.33 -5.24
N SER A 66 -7.71 -12.81 -5.94
CA SER A 66 -7.53 -12.16 -7.24
C SER A 66 -6.73 -10.86 -7.12
N ILE A 67 -7.01 -9.99 -6.14
CA ILE A 67 -6.38 -8.66 -5.95
C ILE A 67 -4.84 -8.66 -6.10
N PRO A 68 -4.08 -9.57 -5.46
CA PRO A 68 -2.63 -9.67 -5.65
C PRO A 68 -2.19 -10.57 -6.83
N LEU A 69 -3.07 -11.43 -7.34
CA LEU A 69 -2.79 -12.37 -8.42
C LEU A 69 -3.03 -11.74 -9.81
N THR A 70 -3.94 -10.76 -9.92
CA THR A 70 -4.21 -10.06 -11.20
C THR A 70 -2.94 -9.46 -11.81
N PRO A 71 -2.07 -8.76 -11.05
CA PRO A 71 -0.79 -8.27 -11.58
C PRO A 71 0.19 -9.38 -11.97
N LEU A 72 0.12 -10.55 -11.32
CA LEU A 72 0.97 -11.70 -11.62
C LEU A 72 0.50 -12.44 -12.88
N LEU A 73 -0.82 -12.47 -13.11
CA LEU A 73 -1.48 -13.15 -14.23
C LEU A 73 -1.59 -12.29 -15.49
N MET A 74 -1.75 -10.97 -15.35
CA MET A 74 -1.81 -10.05 -16.49
C MET A 74 -0.43 -9.67 -17.03
N GLY A 75 0.65 -10.07 -16.33
CA GLY A 75 1.98 -9.51 -16.57
C GLY A 75 2.07 -8.06 -16.08
N ILE A 76 3.30 -7.59 -15.86
CA ILE A 76 3.54 -6.15 -15.72
C ILE A 76 3.23 -5.55 -17.10
N PRO A 77 2.34 -4.55 -17.22
CA PRO A 77 2.14 -3.89 -18.50
C PRO A 77 3.49 -3.36 -18.99
N GLU A 78 4.01 -3.93 -20.07
CA GLU A 78 5.13 -3.38 -20.83
C GLU A 78 4.69 -2.13 -21.59
N THR A 79 3.88 -1.27 -20.98
CA THR A 79 3.76 0.10 -21.47
C THR A 79 5.06 0.78 -21.06
N VAL A 80 6.13 0.48 -21.79
CA VAL A 80 7.19 1.43 -22.08
C VAL A 80 6.43 2.65 -22.57
N THR A 81 6.15 3.59 -21.67
CA THR A 81 5.63 4.90 -22.02
C THR A 81 6.55 5.39 -23.12
N ALA A 82 6.03 5.52 -24.35
CA ALA A 82 6.80 5.93 -25.50
C ALA A 82 7.69 7.10 -25.07
N GLN A 83 9.02 6.93 -25.12
CA GLN A 83 9.95 7.92 -24.59
C GLN A 83 9.76 9.21 -25.37
N SER A 84 9.12 10.18 -24.73
CA SER A 84 8.78 11.47 -25.33
C SER A 84 9.97 12.41 -25.31
N LEU A 85 10.08 13.29 -26.30
CA LEU A 85 11.17 14.26 -26.41
C LEU A 85 10.84 15.56 -25.69
N MET A 86 11.84 16.18 -25.07
CA MET A 86 11.71 17.50 -24.43
C MET A 86 12.23 18.58 -25.38
N HIS A 87 11.56 19.73 -25.51
CA HIS A 87 12.06 20.86 -26.32
C HIS A 87 13.35 21.48 -25.78
N LYS A 88 13.50 21.53 -24.45
CA LYS A 88 14.64 22.17 -23.79
C LYS A 88 15.09 21.37 -22.59
N LEU A 89 16.39 21.43 -22.31
CA LEU A 89 17.00 20.80 -21.15
C LEU A 89 16.56 21.53 -19.86
N PRO A 90 15.86 20.88 -18.92
CA PRO A 90 15.36 21.53 -17.71
C PRO A 90 16.47 22.17 -16.85
N ASP A 91 16.17 23.27 -16.15
CA ASP A 91 17.15 24.01 -15.33
C ASP A 91 17.78 23.18 -14.17
N ARG A 92 17.15 22.06 -13.80
CA ARG A 92 17.64 21.11 -12.80
C ARG A 92 17.85 19.70 -13.36
N ALA A 93 18.02 19.58 -14.68
CA ALA A 93 18.30 18.30 -15.31
C ALA A 93 19.68 17.78 -14.92
N ASP A 94 19.77 16.48 -14.63
CA ASP A 94 21.00 15.73 -14.44
C ASP A 94 20.91 14.44 -15.26
N GLY A 95 22.04 13.92 -15.75
CA GLY A 95 22.16 12.69 -16.54
C GLY A 95 22.54 12.92 -18.01
N ALA A 96 22.32 11.88 -18.83
CA ALA A 96 22.60 11.87 -20.26
C ALA A 96 21.31 11.98 -21.08
N TYR A 97 21.35 12.77 -22.15
CA TYR A 97 20.21 13.02 -23.03
C TYR A 97 20.65 12.90 -24.49
N LEU A 98 19.88 12.21 -25.32
CA LEU A 98 20.10 12.16 -26.76
C LEU A 98 19.37 13.33 -27.43
N ALA A 99 20.10 14.15 -28.17
CA ALA A 99 19.52 15.17 -29.04
C ALA A 99 19.11 14.54 -30.38
N LEU A 100 17.81 14.54 -30.64
CA LEU A 100 17.17 13.93 -31.80
C LEU A 100 16.50 14.98 -32.67
N GLU A 101 16.60 14.81 -34.00
CA GLU A 101 16.03 15.73 -34.99
C GLU A 101 15.66 14.99 -36.28
N ASN A 102 14.43 15.20 -36.78
CA ASN A 102 13.96 14.63 -38.05
C ASN A 102 13.80 15.68 -39.18
N GLY A 103 14.23 16.92 -38.95
CA GLY A 103 14.14 18.07 -39.87
C GLY A 103 12.89 18.93 -39.72
N ALA A 104 11.81 18.40 -39.13
CA ALA A 104 10.61 19.16 -38.77
C ALA A 104 10.53 19.41 -37.25
N ASP A 105 10.92 18.41 -36.47
CA ASP A 105 10.88 18.37 -35.03
C ASP A 105 12.27 18.08 -34.46
N ALA A 106 12.57 18.70 -33.33
CA ALA A 106 13.78 18.45 -32.55
C ALA A 106 13.44 18.30 -31.06
N GLY A 107 14.21 17.49 -30.35
CA GLY A 107 14.07 17.38 -28.92
C GLY A 107 15.09 16.47 -28.25
N LEU A 108 15.01 16.41 -26.93
CA LEU A 108 15.94 15.72 -26.05
C LEU A 108 15.26 14.51 -25.42
N MET A 109 15.85 13.33 -25.60
CA MET A 109 15.43 12.08 -24.97
C MET A 109 16.32 11.77 -23.78
N LYS A 110 15.77 11.66 -22.58
CA LYS A 110 16.54 11.27 -21.38
C LYS A 110 16.88 9.78 -21.44
N LEU A 111 18.16 9.44 -21.23
CA LEU A 111 18.61 8.05 -21.09
C LEU A 111 18.49 7.60 -19.64
N MET A 112 18.16 6.31 -19.47
CA MET A 112 18.08 5.69 -18.16
C MET A 112 19.49 5.36 -17.62
N PRO A 113 19.84 5.81 -16.41
CA PRO A 113 21.13 5.50 -15.81
C PRO A 113 21.14 4.12 -15.14
N TRP A 114 22.27 3.41 -15.28
CA TRP A 114 22.58 2.20 -14.54
C TRP A 114 23.82 2.42 -13.68
N SER A 115 23.80 1.87 -12.46
CA SER A 115 24.91 2.00 -11.50
C SER A 115 26.04 1.00 -11.71
N PHE A 116 25.83 0.01 -12.58
CA PHE A 116 26.79 -1.02 -12.96
C PHE A 116 26.60 -1.37 -14.43
N ALA A 117 27.64 -1.89 -15.07
CA ALA A 117 27.53 -2.44 -16.42
C ALA A 117 26.71 -3.73 -16.39
N LEU A 118 25.79 -3.86 -17.34
CA LEU A 118 25.01 -5.08 -17.57
C LEU A 118 25.75 -6.03 -18.50
N ASP A 119 25.58 -7.33 -18.25
CA ASP A 119 26.11 -8.40 -19.11
C ASP A 119 25.33 -8.51 -20.43
N GLU A 120 24.05 -8.15 -20.42
CA GLU A 120 23.16 -8.16 -21.58
C GLU A 120 22.62 -6.75 -21.87
N PHE A 121 22.32 -6.49 -23.14
CA PHE A 121 21.71 -5.23 -23.54
C PHE A 121 20.27 -5.13 -22.98
N PRO A 122 19.93 -4.07 -22.23
CA PRO A 122 18.65 -4.01 -21.52
C PRO A 122 17.48 -3.77 -22.47
N ASP A 123 16.40 -4.55 -22.34
CA ASP A 123 15.15 -4.42 -23.13
C ASP A 123 14.49 -3.04 -23.02
N SER A 124 14.77 -2.31 -21.94
CA SER A 124 14.26 -0.97 -21.68
C SER A 124 15.06 0.15 -22.36
N ALA A 125 16.20 -0.16 -22.99
CA ALA A 125 16.98 0.84 -23.71
C ALA A 125 16.28 1.25 -25.01
N PRO A 126 16.27 2.55 -25.33
CA PRO A 126 15.62 3.02 -26.55
C PRO A 126 16.32 2.51 -27.81
N MET A 127 15.50 2.09 -28.77
CA MET A 127 15.89 1.88 -30.15
C MET A 127 15.53 3.11 -30.97
N LEU A 128 16.49 3.64 -31.73
CA LEU A 128 16.33 4.88 -32.49
C LEU A 128 16.78 4.71 -33.93
N ASN A 129 16.21 5.51 -34.82
CA ASN A 129 16.76 5.63 -36.16
C ASN A 129 18.09 6.41 -36.09
N PRO A 130 19.18 5.90 -36.69
CA PRO A 130 20.47 6.61 -36.69
C PRO A 130 20.40 7.99 -37.35
N SER A 131 19.47 8.21 -38.27
CA SER A 131 19.30 9.51 -38.95
C SER A 131 18.81 10.62 -38.02
N TYR A 132 18.22 10.28 -36.87
CA TYR A 132 17.70 11.27 -35.92
C TYR A 132 18.76 11.78 -34.95
N LEU A 133 19.77 10.98 -34.63
CA LEU A 133 20.74 11.33 -33.61
C LEU A 133 21.69 12.44 -34.09
N ARG A 134 21.81 13.52 -33.30
CA ARG A 134 22.71 14.65 -33.58
C ARG A 134 23.83 14.76 -32.56
N ALA A 135 23.49 14.65 -31.28
CA ALA A 135 24.44 14.81 -30.19
C ALA A 135 23.96 14.10 -28.92
N ILE A 136 24.84 14.03 -27.92
CA ILE A 136 24.56 13.56 -26.58
C ILE A 136 24.85 14.70 -25.61
N HIS A 137 23.82 15.20 -24.93
CA HIS A 137 23.95 16.21 -23.88
C HIS A 137 24.18 15.51 -22.54
N ILE A 138 25.17 15.96 -21.79
CA ILE A 138 25.47 15.51 -20.45
C ILE A 138 25.38 16.70 -19.52
N ARG A 139 24.53 16.58 -18.50
CA ARG A 139 24.40 17.59 -17.46
C ARG A 139 24.59 16.94 -16.11
N GLN A 140 25.51 17.45 -15.32
CA GLN A 140 25.72 16.98 -13.95
C GLN A 140 26.42 18.02 -13.11
N LYS A 141 26.25 17.91 -11.80
CA LYS A 141 26.95 18.76 -10.83
C LYS A 141 28.42 18.33 -10.72
N GLY A 142 29.31 19.09 -11.37
CA GLY A 142 30.75 18.83 -11.37
C GLY A 142 31.13 17.88 -12.51
N LEU A 143 31.46 18.45 -13.68
CA LEU A 143 32.01 17.68 -14.79
C LEU A 143 33.47 17.29 -14.52
N ASP A 144 33.79 16.04 -14.80
CA ASP A 144 35.17 15.55 -14.92
C ASP A 144 35.78 15.91 -16.30
N ALA A 145 37.03 15.52 -16.55
CA ALA A 145 37.70 15.69 -17.84
C ALA A 145 36.93 15.00 -18.98
N ALA A 146 36.81 15.67 -20.13
CA ALA A 146 36.00 15.22 -21.27
C ALA A 146 36.37 13.81 -21.79
N GLU A 147 37.64 13.42 -21.68
CA GLU A 147 38.16 12.11 -22.09
C GLU A 147 37.56 10.92 -21.31
N ARG A 148 36.97 11.19 -20.14
CA ARG A 148 36.37 10.15 -19.28
C ARG A 148 34.93 9.81 -19.67
N TYR A 149 34.33 10.60 -20.56
CA TYR A 149 32.99 10.36 -21.09
C TYR A 149 33.13 9.59 -22.40
N GLN A 150 32.93 8.27 -22.33
CA GLN A 150 33.26 7.37 -23.43
C GLN A 150 32.01 6.66 -23.92
N LEU A 151 31.84 6.63 -25.24
CA LEU A 151 30.80 5.88 -25.93
C LEU A 151 31.45 4.65 -26.55
N PHE A 152 30.88 3.47 -26.31
CA PHE A 152 31.33 2.20 -26.86
C PHE A 152 30.24 1.62 -27.74
N ARG A 153 30.64 0.98 -28.83
CA ARG A 153 29.75 0.07 -29.55
C ARG A 153 29.90 -1.32 -28.94
N LEU A 154 28.81 -1.90 -28.45
CA LEU A 154 28.85 -3.17 -27.73
C LEU A 154 29.20 -4.35 -28.64
N ASP A 155 28.88 -4.28 -29.93
CA ASP A 155 29.16 -5.37 -30.87
C ASP A 155 30.67 -5.55 -31.15
N THR A 156 31.42 -4.44 -31.12
CA THR A 156 32.85 -4.42 -31.45
C THR A 156 33.73 -4.11 -30.23
N GLU A 157 33.12 -3.70 -29.11
CA GLU A 157 33.77 -3.17 -27.91
C GLU A 157 34.72 -1.98 -28.16
N GLU A 158 34.61 -1.35 -29.33
CA GLU A 158 35.48 -0.24 -29.72
C GLU A 158 34.93 1.10 -29.22
N PRO A 159 35.80 2.01 -28.73
CA PRO A 159 35.41 3.36 -28.38
C PRO A 159 35.06 4.14 -29.65
N VAL A 160 33.93 4.83 -29.61
CA VAL A 160 33.47 5.69 -30.68
C VAL A 160 34.12 7.07 -30.53
N PRO A 161 34.73 7.62 -31.59
CA PRO A 161 35.33 8.95 -31.54
C PRO A 161 34.25 10.03 -31.37
N LEU A 162 34.36 10.81 -30.30
CA LEU A 162 33.45 11.91 -29.97
C LEU A 162 34.20 13.24 -29.96
N GLN A 163 33.63 14.25 -30.61
CA GLN A 163 34.00 15.65 -30.40
C GLN A 163 33.29 16.15 -29.15
N THR A 164 34.02 16.87 -28.29
CA THR A 164 33.49 17.35 -27.00
C THR A 164 33.46 18.87 -26.98
N GLU A 165 32.34 19.43 -26.54
CA GLU A 165 32.12 20.87 -26.43
C GLU A 165 31.59 21.16 -25.01
N VAL A 166 32.29 22.01 -24.27
CA VAL A 166 31.85 22.43 -22.92
C VAL A 166 30.86 23.59 -23.09
N VAL A 167 29.58 23.28 -22.93
CA VAL A 167 28.48 24.25 -23.10
C VAL A 167 28.36 25.15 -21.86
N ALA A 168 28.51 24.57 -20.66
CA ALA A 168 28.53 25.31 -19.41
C ALA A 168 29.59 24.76 -18.47
N PHE A 169 30.51 25.63 -18.02
CA PHE A 169 31.64 25.23 -17.19
C PHE A 169 31.21 24.42 -15.96
N GLN A 170 31.75 23.21 -15.84
CA GLN A 170 31.44 22.22 -14.80
C GLN A 170 29.97 21.79 -14.65
N ARG A 171 29.10 22.08 -15.64
CA ARG A 171 27.68 21.73 -15.57
C ARG A 171 27.14 21.04 -16.81
N GLU A 172 27.59 21.41 -18.01
CA GLU A 172 27.06 20.86 -19.26
C GLU A 172 28.16 20.57 -20.28
N LEU A 173 28.14 19.34 -20.80
CA LEU A 173 29.05 18.82 -21.80
C LEU A 173 28.24 18.25 -22.96
N LEU A 174 28.60 18.63 -24.18
CA LEU A 174 28.00 18.13 -25.40
C LEU A 174 28.99 17.19 -26.11
N LEU A 175 28.54 15.97 -26.42
CA LEU A 175 29.32 14.99 -27.17
C LEU A 175 28.69 14.81 -28.55
N ARG A 176 29.48 15.02 -29.61
CA ARG A 176 29.05 14.85 -31.00
C ARG A 176 29.86 13.71 -31.64
N PRO A 177 29.22 12.68 -32.19
CA PRO A 177 29.90 11.69 -33.00
C PRO A 177 30.68 12.35 -34.14
N ALA A 178 31.96 11.97 -34.31
CA ALA A 178 32.78 12.53 -35.40
C ALA A 178 32.29 12.09 -36.80
N ALA A 179 31.56 10.97 -36.86
CA ALA A 179 30.88 10.46 -38.04
C ALA A 179 29.51 9.86 -37.63
N PRO A 180 28.56 9.69 -38.56
CA PRO A 180 27.30 9.02 -38.29
C PRO A 180 27.52 7.64 -37.65
N LEU A 181 26.81 7.36 -36.56
CA LEU A 181 26.96 6.11 -35.84
C LEU A 181 26.39 4.93 -36.65
N PRO A 182 27.14 3.82 -36.81
CA PRO A 182 26.62 2.62 -37.46
C PRO A 182 25.46 1.98 -36.66
N LEU A 183 24.72 1.07 -37.30
CA LEU A 183 23.68 0.29 -36.63
C LEU A 183 24.30 -0.60 -35.54
N GLY A 184 23.60 -0.77 -34.42
CA GLY A 184 24.07 -1.60 -33.31
C GLY A 184 23.72 -1.02 -31.94
N ASN A 185 24.23 -1.68 -30.91
CA ASN A 185 23.99 -1.32 -29.51
C ASN A 185 25.15 -0.51 -28.94
N TYR A 186 24.82 0.48 -28.12
CA TYR A 186 25.79 1.44 -27.60
C TYR A 186 25.72 1.55 -26.08
N LEU A 187 26.91 1.76 -25.49
CA LEU A 187 27.11 2.00 -24.07
C LEU A 187 27.84 3.33 -23.88
N LEU A 188 27.17 4.29 -23.25
CA LEU A 188 27.78 5.52 -22.78
C LEU A 188 28.17 5.39 -21.32
N THR A 189 29.43 5.65 -21.01
CA THR A 189 29.96 5.65 -19.65
C THR A 189 30.26 7.07 -19.19
N ILE A 190 29.74 7.43 -18.02
CA ILE A 190 29.85 8.77 -17.44
C ILE A 190 30.43 8.68 -16.02
N PRO A 191 31.47 9.46 -15.66
CA PRO A 191 31.97 9.51 -14.29
C PRO A 191 30.96 10.21 -13.36
N THR A 192 30.74 9.66 -12.15
CA THR A 192 29.91 10.33 -11.13
C THR A 192 30.72 11.38 -10.39
N GLY A 193 30.24 12.64 -10.37
CA GLY A 193 30.91 13.82 -9.79
C GLY A 193 31.06 13.83 -8.25
N GLY A 194 31.42 12.71 -7.62
CA GLY A 194 31.57 12.53 -6.17
C GLY A 194 32.96 12.05 -5.74
N MET A 195 33.20 11.99 -4.43
CA MET A 195 34.48 11.60 -3.82
C MET A 195 34.88 10.12 -4.07
N PHE A 196 33.96 9.34 -4.64
CA PHE A 196 34.15 7.95 -5.04
C PHE A 196 34.11 7.91 -6.56
N ALA A 197 35.19 7.41 -7.18
CA ALA A 197 35.38 7.32 -8.63
C ALA A 197 34.43 6.30 -9.30
N GLY A 198 33.12 6.49 -9.13
CA GLY A 198 32.07 5.68 -9.72
C GLY A 198 31.78 6.06 -11.18
N ARG A 199 31.12 5.15 -11.88
CA ARG A 199 30.62 5.35 -13.25
C ARG A 199 29.11 5.13 -13.28
N GLN A 200 28.45 5.80 -14.20
CA GLN A 200 27.09 5.51 -14.63
C GLN A 200 27.14 5.00 -16.06
N TYR A 201 26.25 4.07 -16.37
CA TYR A 201 26.17 3.36 -17.62
C TYR A 201 24.82 3.65 -18.26
N TYR A 202 24.82 4.07 -19.53
CA TYR A 202 23.61 4.40 -20.27
C TYR A 202 23.60 3.63 -21.58
N TYR A 203 22.45 3.02 -21.90
CA TYR A 203 22.30 2.14 -23.04
C TYR A 203 21.30 2.71 -24.03
N PHE A 204 21.60 2.59 -25.32
CA PHE A 204 20.68 2.87 -26.43
C PHE A 204 21.12 2.05 -27.66
N GLY A 205 20.24 1.85 -28.62
CA GLY A 205 20.59 1.18 -29.87
C GLY A 205 20.05 1.88 -31.09
N LEU A 206 20.70 1.61 -32.22
CA LEU A 206 20.42 2.22 -33.50
C LEU A 206 19.98 1.15 -34.50
N SER A 207 18.76 1.31 -35.01
CA SER A 207 18.14 0.40 -35.95
C SER A 207 17.39 1.17 -37.04
N ASN A 208 17.55 0.73 -38.29
CA ASN A 208 16.79 1.25 -39.43
C ASN A 208 15.33 0.77 -39.45
N LEU A 209 14.97 -0.21 -38.61
CA LEU A 209 13.60 -0.68 -38.44
C LEU A 209 12.73 0.33 -37.70
N VAL A 210 13.34 1.23 -36.92
CA VAL A 210 12.65 2.33 -36.25
C VAL A 210 12.44 3.45 -37.26
N THR A 211 11.19 3.70 -37.64
CA THR A 211 10.82 4.70 -38.66
C THR A 211 10.01 5.86 -38.09
N THR A 212 9.56 5.74 -36.84
CA THR A 212 8.77 6.75 -36.15
C THR A 212 9.67 7.67 -35.34
N PHE A 213 9.48 8.99 -35.51
CA PHE A 213 10.10 9.96 -34.63
C PHE A 213 9.35 9.98 -33.29
N PRO A 214 10.04 9.95 -32.14
CA PRO A 214 9.35 9.96 -30.86
C PRO A 214 8.57 11.27 -30.67
N PRO A 215 7.37 11.24 -30.06
CA PRO A 215 6.54 12.42 -29.92
C PRO A 215 7.23 13.47 -29.05
N VAL A 216 7.22 14.72 -29.51
CA VAL A 216 7.78 15.83 -28.74
C VAL A 216 6.72 16.37 -27.80
N VAL A 217 7.07 16.47 -26.52
CA VAL A 217 6.21 17.11 -25.52
C VAL A 217 6.19 18.61 -25.81
N PRO A 218 5.01 19.20 -26.07
CA PRO A 218 4.91 20.63 -26.31
C PRO A 218 5.47 21.40 -25.13
N GLU A 219 6.29 22.41 -25.42
CA GLU A 219 6.83 23.32 -24.42
C GLU A 219 5.66 23.99 -23.69
N ALA A 220 5.72 24.03 -22.35
CA ALA A 220 4.77 24.82 -21.56
C ALA A 220 5.13 26.32 -21.70
N THR A 221 5.06 26.85 -22.91
CA THR A 221 5.25 28.26 -23.20
C THR A 221 3.87 28.88 -23.31
N ASP A 222 3.60 29.81 -22.40
CA ASP A 222 2.63 30.90 -22.51
C ASP A 222 1.60 30.73 -23.64
N LEU A 223 0.46 30.13 -23.31
CA LEU A 223 -0.74 30.31 -24.12
C LEU A 223 -1.10 31.80 -24.07
N GLU A 224 -0.54 32.60 -24.98
CA GLU A 224 -1.10 33.87 -25.37
C GLU A 224 -2.56 33.60 -25.76
N MET A 225 -3.47 34.09 -24.92
CA MET A 225 -4.88 34.03 -25.18
C MET A 225 -5.18 34.80 -26.47
N PRO A 226 -5.80 34.16 -27.49
CA PRO A 226 -6.56 34.92 -28.45
C PRO A 226 -7.69 35.59 -27.67
N THR A 227 -7.69 36.93 -27.69
CA THR A 227 -8.80 37.77 -27.26
C THR A 227 -10.01 37.46 -28.13
N VAL A 228 -10.79 36.45 -27.74
CA VAL A 228 -12.15 36.25 -28.24
C VAL A 228 -13.10 36.47 -27.07
N ALA A 229 -14.00 37.43 -27.30
CA ALA A 229 -14.95 37.95 -26.36
C ALA A 229 -15.73 36.87 -25.60
N ALA A 230 -15.83 37.09 -24.28
CA ALA A 230 -16.89 36.67 -23.39
C ALA A 230 -17.79 35.50 -23.85
N SER A 231 -17.42 34.28 -23.44
CA SER A 231 -18.41 33.33 -22.93
C SER A 231 -17.82 32.64 -21.71
N SER A 232 -18.32 33.06 -20.55
CA SER A 232 -18.07 32.51 -19.22
C SER A 232 -18.16 30.98 -19.18
N ASN A 233 -17.20 30.37 -18.47
CA ASN A 233 -17.23 29.04 -17.80
C ASN A 233 -16.23 28.01 -18.35
N SER A 234 -14.98 28.08 -17.90
CA SER A 234 -14.28 26.93 -17.28
C SER A 234 -12.89 27.38 -16.81
N SER A 235 -12.80 27.71 -15.53
CA SER A 235 -11.52 27.74 -14.82
C SER A 235 -10.88 26.35 -14.91
N THR A 236 -9.72 26.23 -15.55
CA THR A 236 -8.77 25.12 -15.37
C THR A 236 -8.15 25.20 -13.98
N ALA A 237 -9.01 25.13 -12.96
CA ALA A 237 -8.61 24.82 -11.60
C ALA A 237 -8.25 23.33 -11.57
N SER A 238 -7.14 22.98 -10.93
CA SER A 238 -6.89 21.61 -10.50
C SER A 238 -8.17 21.08 -9.85
N SER A 239 -8.68 19.97 -10.39
CA SER A 239 -10.00 19.45 -10.01
C SER A 239 -10.07 19.28 -8.47
N PRO A 240 -10.94 20.01 -7.75
CA PRO A 240 -10.84 20.17 -6.29
C PRO A 240 -10.95 18.84 -5.53
N TRP A 241 -11.58 17.84 -6.13
CA TRP A 241 -11.73 16.50 -5.58
C TRP A 241 -10.39 15.74 -5.44
N LEU A 242 -9.38 16.01 -6.28
CA LEU A 242 -8.05 15.40 -6.19
C LEU A 242 -7.34 15.73 -4.88
N THR A 243 -7.66 16.87 -4.26
CA THR A 243 -7.10 17.23 -2.95
C THR A 243 -8.06 17.02 -1.79
N LEU A 244 -9.37 17.18 -2.02
CA LEU A 244 -10.37 16.98 -0.96
C LEU A 244 -10.44 15.53 -0.49
N LEU A 245 -10.29 14.56 -1.40
CA LEU A 245 -10.37 13.13 -1.06
C LEU A 245 -9.19 12.68 -0.18
N PRO A 246 -7.92 12.86 -0.57
CA PRO A 246 -6.79 12.53 0.33
C PRO A 246 -6.84 13.31 1.65
N LEU A 247 -7.25 14.59 1.62
CA LEU A 247 -7.42 15.37 2.85
C LEU A 247 -8.47 14.75 3.78
N SER A 248 -9.63 14.35 3.25
CA SER A 248 -10.67 13.67 4.03
C SER A 248 -10.15 12.35 4.61
N SER A 249 -9.40 11.58 3.82
CA SER A 249 -8.75 10.35 4.27
C SER A 249 -7.79 10.61 5.43
N ALA A 250 -6.95 11.65 5.32
CA ALA A 250 -5.99 12.05 6.34
C ALA A 250 -6.69 12.47 7.65
N LEU A 251 -7.75 13.27 7.55
CA LEU A 251 -8.53 13.73 8.70
C LEU A 251 -9.26 12.58 9.40
N ILE A 252 -9.92 11.70 8.63
CA ILE A 252 -10.68 10.57 9.19
C ILE A 252 -9.74 9.56 9.84
N SER A 253 -8.65 9.20 9.19
CA SER A 253 -7.65 8.27 9.74
C SER A 253 -6.92 8.88 10.95
N GLY A 254 -6.59 10.17 10.90
CA GLY A 254 -6.02 10.90 12.03
C GLY A 254 -6.98 10.94 13.23
N LEU A 255 -8.27 11.21 12.99
CA LEU A 255 -9.29 11.15 14.04
C LEU A 255 -9.43 9.74 14.61
N ALA A 256 -9.42 8.71 13.77
CA ALA A 256 -9.46 7.32 14.20
C ALA A 256 -8.27 6.97 15.11
N ALA A 257 -7.05 7.35 14.70
CA ALA A 257 -5.85 7.17 15.50
C ALA A 257 -5.94 7.92 16.84
N LEU A 258 -6.44 9.18 16.85
CA LEU A 258 -6.62 9.96 18.07
C LEU A 258 -7.65 9.32 19.03
N VAL A 259 -8.77 8.82 18.50
CA VAL A 259 -9.78 8.12 19.31
C VAL A 259 -9.19 6.86 19.94
N MET A 260 -8.46 6.05 19.18
CA MET A 260 -7.81 4.84 19.70
C MET A 260 -6.72 5.20 20.73
N ALA A 261 -5.90 6.20 20.47
CA ALA A 261 -4.87 6.70 21.38
C ALA A 261 -5.46 7.17 22.72
N ARG A 262 -6.58 7.91 22.70
CA ARG A 262 -7.30 8.32 23.92
C ARG A 262 -7.79 7.12 24.73
N ARG A 263 -8.28 6.07 24.07
CA ARG A 263 -8.71 4.84 24.76
C ARG A 263 -7.55 4.05 25.34
N LEU A 264 -6.39 4.06 24.68
CA LEU A 264 -5.17 3.45 25.21
C LEU A 264 -4.67 4.13 26.49
N ARG A 265 -4.89 5.44 26.63
CA ARG A 265 -4.61 6.17 27.89
C ARG A 265 -5.49 5.69 29.05
N GLN A 266 -6.71 5.23 28.78
CA GLN A 266 -7.61 4.69 29.80
C GLN A 266 -7.29 3.23 30.13
N LYS A 267 -7.01 2.42 29.11
CA LYS A 267 -6.63 1.01 29.27
C LYS A 267 -5.80 0.54 28.08
N VAL A 268 -4.57 0.12 28.36
CA VAL A 268 -3.67 -0.42 27.35
C VAL A 268 -4.24 -1.73 26.78
N ARG A 269 -4.33 -1.79 25.45
CA ARG A 269 -4.82 -2.93 24.68
C ARG A 269 -3.89 -3.12 23.48
N PRO A 270 -3.06 -4.18 23.43
CA PRO A 270 -2.03 -4.33 22.42
C PRO A 270 -2.51 -4.21 20.97
N HIS A 271 -3.63 -4.87 20.63
CA HIS A 271 -4.23 -4.77 19.29
C HIS A 271 -4.66 -3.35 18.91
N GLU A 272 -5.17 -2.59 19.88
CA GLU A 272 -5.64 -1.22 19.68
C GLU A 272 -4.45 -0.25 19.52
N ALA A 273 -3.32 -0.53 20.17
CA ALA A 273 -2.06 0.18 19.95
C ALA A 273 -1.54 -0.03 18.52
N VAL A 274 -1.52 -1.27 18.05
CA VAL A 274 -1.11 -1.62 16.69
C VAL A 274 -2.04 -0.98 15.64
N TRP A 275 -3.35 -0.98 15.86
CA TRP A 275 -4.29 -0.27 14.98
C TRP A 275 -4.11 1.24 15.02
N THR A 276 -3.78 1.82 16.18
CA THR A 276 -3.45 3.26 16.28
C THR A 276 -2.28 3.61 15.36
N VAL A 277 -1.22 2.79 15.36
CA VAL A 277 -0.07 2.95 14.46
C VAL A 277 -0.51 2.84 13.00
N ALA A 278 -1.34 1.85 12.66
CA ALA A 278 -1.81 1.65 11.29
C ALA A 278 -2.62 2.86 10.75
N PHE A 279 -3.56 3.37 11.54
CA PHE A 279 -4.35 4.54 11.17
C PHE A 279 -3.50 5.84 11.16
N ALA A 280 -2.48 5.95 12.02
CA ALA A 280 -1.54 7.05 11.96
C ALA A 280 -0.68 7.01 10.69
N LEU A 281 -0.20 5.83 10.27
CA LEU A 281 0.52 5.65 9.01
C LEU A 281 -0.36 6.00 7.79
N PHE A 282 -1.63 5.59 7.82
CA PHE A 282 -2.60 5.99 6.79
C PHE A 282 -2.74 7.52 6.75
N ALA A 283 -2.92 8.17 7.91
CA ALA A 283 -3.05 9.62 8.00
C ALA A 283 -1.82 10.35 7.45
N VAL A 284 -0.62 9.86 7.78
CA VAL A 284 0.64 10.39 7.25
C VAL A 284 0.69 10.23 5.72
N ALA A 285 0.40 9.05 5.19
CA ALA A 285 0.41 8.82 3.74
C ALA A 285 -0.55 9.77 3.00
N ALA A 286 -1.79 9.87 3.48
CA ALA A 286 -2.80 10.73 2.89
C ALA A 286 -2.47 12.23 3.04
N ALA A 287 -1.84 12.64 4.15
CA ALA A 287 -1.36 14.02 4.33
C ALA A 287 -0.18 14.33 3.41
N VAL A 288 0.76 13.40 3.26
CA VAL A 288 1.89 13.51 2.32
C VAL A 288 1.39 13.66 0.89
N GLN A 289 0.33 12.95 0.49
CA GLN A 289 -0.32 13.13 -0.80
C GLN A 289 -0.78 14.58 -1.00
N VAL A 290 -1.53 15.13 -0.03
CA VAL A 290 -2.01 16.53 -0.09
C VAL A 290 -0.84 17.52 -0.16
N VAL A 291 0.20 17.31 0.64
CA VAL A 291 1.39 18.17 0.67
C VAL A 291 2.17 18.07 -0.64
N GLY A 292 2.34 16.88 -1.20
CA GLY A 292 3.00 16.67 -2.49
C GLY A 292 2.25 17.32 -3.64
N ASP A 293 0.93 17.15 -3.69
CA ASP A 293 0.09 17.69 -4.77
C ASP A 293 -0.04 19.21 -4.72
N ARG A 294 -0.03 19.83 -3.52
CA ARG A 294 -0.13 21.30 -3.38
C ARG A 294 1.20 22.02 -3.29
N GLY A 295 2.17 21.41 -2.61
CA GLY A 295 3.47 22.01 -2.28
C GLY A 295 4.62 21.52 -3.17
N GLY A 296 4.37 20.55 -4.04
CA GLY A 296 5.37 19.91 -4.88
C GLY A 296 5.96 18.64 -4.26
N TRP A 297 6.15 17.63 -5.08
CA TRP A 297 6.73 16.36 -4.67
C TRP A 297 8.25 16.47 -4.49
N THR A 298 8.74 15.90 -3.39
CA THR A 298 10.19 15.73 -3.13
C THR A 298 10.50 14.23 -3.01
N PRO A 299 11.77 13.81 -3.19
CA PRO A 299 12.14 12.40 -3.03
C PRO A 299 11.76 11.84 -1.66
N ASN A 300 11.90 12.65 -0.60
CA ASN A 300 11.54 12.23 0.75
C ASN A 300 10.03 12.06 0.93
N LEU A 301 9.21 12.93 0.31
CA LEU A 301 7.76 12.78 0.31
C LEU A 301 7.33 11.51 -0.45
N ALA A 302 7.93 11.24 -1.62
CA ALA A 302 7.64 10.03 -2.39
C ALA A 302 7.95 8.75 -1.59
N ARG A 303 9.12 8.70 -0.94
CA ARG A 303 9.54 7.58 -0.07
C ARG A 303 8.62 7.41 1.12
N LEU A 304 8.30 8.52 1.81
CA LEU A 304 7.44 8.51 2.98
C LEU A 304 6.03 8.05 2.61
N TYR A 305 5.46 8.56 1.53
CA TYR A 305 4.16 8.11 1.02
C TYR A 305 4.16 6.61 0.75
N TYR A 306 5.15 6.12 0.01
CA TYR A 306 5.19 4.72 -0.42
C TYR A 306 5.30 3.77 0.77
N VAL A 307 6.23 4.02 1.70
CA VAL A 307 6.40 3.18 2.89
C VAL A 307 5.19 3.23 3.80
N SER A 308 4.72 4.45 4.12
CA SER A 308 3.64 4.61 5.08
C SER A 308 2.33 4.05 4.53
N GLY A 309 1.95 4.42 3.30
CA GLY A 309 0.67 4.11 2.67
C GLY A 309 0.65 2.79 1.92
N ALA A 310 1.54 2.62 0.95
CA ALA A 310 1.49 1.46 0.04
C ALA A 310 1.97 0.17 0.70
N THR A 311 2.96 0.26 1.60
CA THR A 311 3.65 -0.92 2.16
C THR A 311 3.17 -1.31 3.57
N LEU A 312 3.11 -0.38 4.52
CA LEU A 312 3.00 -0.75 5.95
C LEU A 312 1.58 -0.79 6.52
N VAL A 313 0.65 0.07 6.08
CA VAL A 313 -0.70 0.21 6.68
C VAL A 313 -1.39 -1.15 6.86
N VAL A 314 -1.48 -1.93 5.78
CA VAL A 314 -2.26 -3.16 5.75
C VAL A 314 -1.63 -4.25 6.64
N GLY A 315 -0.30 -4.33 6.66
CA GLY A 315 0.43 -5.22 7.57
C GLY A 315 0.14 -4.90 9.04
N TRP A 316 0.17 -3.63 9.43
CA TRP A 316 -0.16 -3.21 10.80
C TRP A 316 -1.64 -3.45 11.14
N LEU A 317 -2.57 -3.21 10.21
CA LEU A 317 -3.99 -3.54 10.41
C LEU A 317 -4.21 -5.05 10.63
N GLY A 318 -3.56 -5.88 9.82
CA GLY A 318 -3.56 -7.33 9.94
C GLY A 318 -2.99 -7.79 11.28
N LEU A 319 -1.86 -7.22 11.72
CA LEU A 319 -1.25 -7.53 13.01
C LEU A 319 -2.20 -7.24 14.18
N GLY A 320 -2.95 -6.14 14.15
CA GLY A 320 -3.91 -5.85 15.23
C GLY A 320 -5.01 -6.93 15.32
N THR A 321 -5.42 -7.47 14.18
CA THR A 321 -6.38 -8.59 14.13
C THR A 321 -5.75 -9.91 14.58
N TRP A 322 -4.48 -10.16 14.23
CA TRP A 322 -3.70 -11.28 14.73
C TRP A 322 -3.63 -11.27 16.27
N LEU A 323 -3.27 -10.13 16.86
CA LEU A 323 -3.19 -9.96 18.31
C LEU A 323 -4.53 -10.15 19.02
N LEU A 324 -5.65 -9.91 18.33
CA LEU A 324 -6.99 -10.17 18.86
C LEU A 324 -7.38 -11.65 18.86
N LEU A 325 -7.04 -12.38 17.79
CA LEU A 325 -7.54 -13.74 17.57
C LEU A 325 -6.61 -14.81 18.15
N VAL A 326 -5.30 -14.57 18.12
CA VAL A 326 -4.31 -15.54 18.60
C VAL A 326 -4.27 -15.50 20.12
N ARG A 327 -4.50 -16.65 20.77
CA ARG A 327 -4.54 -16.75 22.24
C ARG A 327 -3.19 -17.04 22.90
N ARG A 328 -2.19 -17.46 22.12
CA ARG A 328 -0.85 -17.84 22.64
C ARG A 328 0.07 -16.63 22.62
N LEU A 329 0.55 -16.21 23.79
CA LEU A 329 1.39 -15.02 23.94
C LEU A 329 2.67 -15.06 23.09
N TRP A 330 3.34 -16.20 23.00
CA TRP A 330 4.56 -16.30 22.19
C TRP A 330 4.31 -16.06 20.69
N LEU A 331 3.16 -16.49 20.15
CA LEU A 331 2.76 -16.22 18.77
C LEU A 331 2.35 -14.76 18.55
N GLN A 332 1.75 -14.12 19.55
CA GLN A 332 1.48 -12.68 19.51
C GLN A 332 2.80 -11.89 19.45
N ASN A 333 3.73 -12.20 20.35
CA ASN A 333 5.04 -11.55 20.41
C ASN A 333 5.84 -11.80 19.13
N LEU A 334 5.83 -13.03 18.60
CA LEU A 334 6.49 -13.36 17.33
C LEU A 334 5.95 -12.50 16.19
N GLY A 335 4.62 -12.40 16.05
CA GLY A 335 3.98 -11.57 15.03
C GLY A 335 4.36 -10.09 15.17
N LEU A 336 4.40 -9.57 16.40
CA LEU A 336 4.79 -8.19 16.68
C LEU A 336 6.26 -7.93 16.30
N TRP A 337 7.19 -8.77 16.76
CA TRP A 337 8.61 -8.60 16.46
C TRP A 337 8.91 -8.74 14.97
N LEU A 338 8.27 -9.70 14.29
CA LEU A 338 8.41 -9.87 12.86
C LEU A 338 7.92 -8.63 12.11
N MET A 339 6.77 -8.06 12.50
CA MET A 339 6.25 -6.85 11.87
C MET A 339 7.14 -5.63 12.10
N ILE A 340 7.74 -5.49 13.29
CA ILE A 340 8.71 -4.42 13.57
C ILE A 340 9.94 -4.57 12.67
N LEU A 341 10.50 -5.78 12.58
CA LEU A 341 11.66 -6.06 11.73
C LEU A 341 11.36 -5.78 10.25
N VAL A 342 10.23 -6.28 9.75
CA VAL A 342 9.78 -6.04 8.37
C VAL A 342 9.51 -4.56 8.12
N SER A 343 8.98 -3.82 9.09
CA SER A 343 8.79 -2.37 8.97
C SER A 343 10.13 -1.64 8.84
N GLY A 344 11.12 -1.98 9.68
CA GLY A 344 12.47 -1.43 9.58
C GLY A 344 13.13 -1.74 8.24
N TYR A 345 12.99 -2.98 7.75
CA TYR A 345 13.51 -3.38 6.45
C TYR A 345 12.85 -2.63 5.29
N ALA A 346 11.52 -2.49 5.30
CA ALA A 346 10.78 -1.70 4.30
C ALA A 346 11.22 -0.24 4.28
N ILE A 347 11.38 0.38 5.45
CA ILE A 347 11.88 1.76 5.59
C ILE A 347 13.28 1.88 5.00
N GLY A 348 14.18 0.94 5.31
CA GLY A 348 15.54 0.91 4.77
C GLY A 348 15.55 0.83 3.24
N LEU A 349 14.83 -0.14 2.68
CA LEU A 349 14.73 -0.32 1.23
C LEU A 349 14.20 0.92 0.52
N ALA A 350 13.12 1.52 1.02
CA ALA A 350 12.55 2.71 0.39
C ALA A 350 13.42 3.96 0.59
N SER A 351 14.16 4.06 1.69
CA SER A 351 15.08 5.19 1.92
C SER A 351 16.24 5.19 0.93
N MET A 352 16.70 4.01 0.52
CA MET A 352 17.77 3.84 -0.47
C MET A 352 17.27 3.75 -1.91
N ALA A 353 15.96 3.62 -2.12
CA ALA A 353 15.37 3.56 -3.44
C ALA A 353 15.63 4.86 -4.24
N PRO A 354 16.11 4.76 -5.50
CA PRO A 354 16.24 5.89 -6.39
C PRO A 354 14.89 6.55 -6.66
N VAL A 355 14.94 7.86 -6.94
CA VAL A 355 13.75 8.63 -7.32
C VAL A 355 14.07 9.35 -8.62
N ASP A 356 13.28 9.09 -9.67
CA ASP A 356 13.42 9.79 -10.94
C ASP A 356 12.96 11.25 -10.78
N SER A 357 13.94 12.14 -10.68
CA SER A 357 13.70 13.58 -10.55
C SER A 357 12.94 14.18 -11.72
N ALA A 358 13.02 13.58 -12.92
CA ALA A 358 12.30 14.07 -14.10
C ALA A 358 10.80 13.79 -14.02
N GLN A 359 10.43 12.62 -13.49
CA GLN A 359 9.02 12.25 -13.33
C GLN A 359 8.41 12.75 -12.02
N LEU A 360 9.22 13.14 -11.03
CA LEU A 360 8.76 13.50 -9.69
C LEU A 360 7.67 14.59 -9.69
N LEU A 361 7.78 15.60 -10.56
CA LEU A 361 6.79 16.68 -10.66
C LEU A 361 5.47 16.23 -11.31
N GLN A 362 5.52 15.25 -12.21
CA GLN A 362 4.36 14.80 -12.99
C GLN A 362 3.66 13.59 -12.36
N SER A 363 4.43 12.65 -11.81
CA SER A 363 3.96 11.34 -11.35
C SER A 363 3.99 11.19 -9.83
N GLY A 364 4.60 12.17 -9.12
CA GLY A 364 4.64 12.24 -7.67
C GLY A 364 5.33 11.04 -7.04
N TRP A 365 4.62 10.31 -6.18
CA TRP A 365 5.16 9.10 -5.55
C TRP A 365 5.51 7.97 -6.55
N ARG A 366 5.01 8.01 -7.79
CA ARG A 366 5.35 7.01 -8.83
C ARG A 366 6.79 7.12 -9.29
N ALA A 367 7.41 8.28 -9.16
CA ALA A 367 8.82 8.49 -9.46
C ALA A 367 9.78 7.67 -8.58
N LEU A 368 9.29 7.06 -7.49
CA LEU A 368 10.07 6.11 -6.71
C LEU A 368 10.27 4.81 -7.49
N GLU A 369 11.50 4.55 -7.91
CA GLU A 369 11.93 3.27 -8.48
C GLU A 369 11.98 2.21 -7.39
N LYS A 370 11.30 1.09 -7.59
CA LYS A 370 11.01 0.13 -6.52
C LYS A 370 11.94 -1.06 -6.69
N PRO A 371 12.92 -1.27 -5.79
CA PRO A 371 13.71 -2.50 -5.80
C PRO A 371 12.78 -3.71 -5.73
N LEU A 372 13.13 -4.80 -6.42
CA LEU A 372 12.31 -6.02 -6.47
C LEU A 372 11.90 -6.49 -5.06
N ALA A 373 12.82 -6.43 -4.10
CA ALA A 373 12.56 -6.77 -2.71
C ALA A 373 11.45 -5.92 -2.07
N LEU A 374 11.43 -4.60 -2.31
CA LEU A 374 10.40 -3.69 -1.78
C LEU A 374 9.03 -3.97 -2.41
N THR A 375 9.01 -4.29 -3.70
CA THR A 375 7.80 -4.69 -4.43
C THR A 375 7.21 -5.98 -3.87
N ILE A 376 8.03 -7.04 -3.73
CA ILE A 376 7.60 -8.32 -3.15
C ILE A 376 7.09 -8.12 -1.72
N LEU A 377 7.83 -7.35 -0.90
CA LEU A 377 7.46 -7.11 0.48
C LEU A 377 6.10 -6.40 0.60
N THR A 378 5.88 -5.39 -0.24
CA THR A 378 4.61 -4.66 -0.33
C THR A 378 3.46 -5.59 -0.71
N ILE A 379 3.67 -6.47 -1.71
CA ILE A 379 2.66 -7.46 -2.12
C ILE A 379 2.35 -8.43 -0.98
N LEU A 380 3.36 -8.96 -0.31
CA LEU A 380 3.17 -9.92 0.79
C LEU A 380 2.45 -9.28 1.98
N LEU A 381 2.88 -8.09 2.42
CA LEU A 381 2.24 -7.38 3.53
C LEU A 381 0.78 -7.04 3.24
N ASN A 382 0.49 -6.55 2.03
CA ASN A 382 -0.88 -6.23 1.66
C ASN A 382 -1.74 -7.49 1.53
N SER A 383 -1.23 -8.56 0.93
CA SER A 383 -1.99 -9.81 0.74
C SER A 383 -2.27 -10.50 2.07
N ILE A 384 -1.22 -10.77 2.85
CA ILE A 384 -1.33 -11.45 4.15
C ILE A 384 -2.10 -10.56 5.14
N GLY A 385 -1.79 -9.27 5.18
CA GLY A 385 -2.46 -8.32 6.06
C GLY A 385 -3.96 -8.22 5.76
N THR A 386 -4.35 -8.13 4.48
CA THR A 386 -5.78 -8.11 4.09
C THR A 386 -6.46 -9.43 4.43
N LEU A 387 -5.83 -10.57 4.15
CA LEU A 387 -6.37 -11.89 4.48
C LEU A 387 -6.63 -12.04 5.99
N VAL A 388 -5.66 -11.64 6.83
CA VAL A 388 -5.78 -11.72 8.29
C VAL A 388 -6.83 -10.73 8.80
N LEU A 389 -6.83 -9.50 8.31
CA LEU A 389 -7.78 -8.45 8.70
C LEU A 389 -9.22 -8.82 8.32
N VAL A 390 -9.45 -9.08 7.03
CA VAL A 390 -10.79 -9.35 6.48
C VAL A 390 -11.27 -10.72 6.95
N GLY A 391 -10.43 -11.76 6.84
CA GLY A 391 -10.76 -13.09 7.32
C GLY A 391 -11.07 -13.11 8.82
N GLY A 392 -10.28 -12.40 9.62
CA GLY A 392 -10.50 -12.29 11.06
C GLY A 392 -11.78 -11.51 11.42
N ALA A 393 -12.07 -10.43 10.70
CA ALA A 393 -13.30 -9.67 10.87
C ALA A 393 -14.54 -10.49 10.50
N LEU A 394 -14.52 -11.18 9.35
CA LEU A 394 -15.63 -12.02 8.90
C LEU A 394 -15.84 -13.23 9.81
N TRP A 395 -14.76 -13.87 10.27
CA TRP A 395 -14.83 -14.95 11.26
C TRP A 395 -15.49 -14.46 12.56
N SER A 396 -15.09 -13.28 13.03
CA SER A 396 -15.68 -12.65 14.22
C SER A 396 -17.17 -12.33 14.02
N ALA A 397 -17.55 -11.78 12.87
CA ALA A 397 -18.94 -11.51 12.52
C ALA A 397 -19.78 -12.80 12.49
N TRP A 398 -19.27 -13.86 11.84
CA TRP A 398 -19.93 -15.17 11.81
C TRP A 398 -20.10 -15.75 13.22
N LEU A 399 -19.10 -15.62 14.09
CA LEU A 399 -19.18 -16.11 15.46
C LEU A 399 -20.25 -15.37 16.28
N PHE A 400 -20.35 -14.05 16.14
CA PHE A 400 -21.39 -13.25 16.80
C PHE A 400 -22.79 -13.58 16.27
N TRP A 401 -22.92 -13.74 14.96
CA TRP A 401 -24.17 -14.16 14.31
C TRP A 401 -24.63 -15.53 14.80
N ARG A 402 -23.74 -16.53 14.77
CA ARG A 402 -24.05 -17.92 15.18
C ARG A 402 -24.48 -18.00 16.64
N LYS A 403 -23.90 -17.15 17.49
CA LYS A 403 -24.23 -17.09 18.92
C LYS A 403 -25.44 -16.19 19.24
N GLY A 404 -25.96 -15.44 18.27
CA GLY A 404 -27.08 -14.52 18.48
C GLY A 404 -26.76 -13.36 19.45
N VAL A 405 -25.48 -13.03 19.64
CA VAL A 405 -25.03 -12.03 20.63
C VAL A 405 -24.30 -10.86 19.97
N MET A 406 -24.30 -9.70 20.63
CA MET A 406 -23.47 -8.53 20.25
C MET A 406 -23.67 -8.07 18.80
N ARG A 407 -24.93 -7.91 18.35
CA ARG A 407 -25.30 -7.49 16.98
C ARG A 407 -24.54 -6.25 16.49
N GLN A 408 -24.29 -5.27 17.35
CA GLN A 408 -23.52 -4.08 16.98
C GLN A 408 -22.06 -4.40 16.64
N ARG A 409 -21.42 -5.33 17.37
CA ARG A 409 -20.06 -5.79 17.08
C ARG A 409 -19.99 -6.60 15.81
N MET A 410 -20.99 -7.47 15.57
CA MET A 410 -21.15 -8.19 14.31
C MET A 410 -21.18 -7.22 13.11
N LEU A 411 -22.06 -6.22 13.14
CA LEU A 411 -22.13 -5.21 12.09
C LEU A 411 -20.81 -4.41 11.97
N GLY A 412 -20.19 -4.07 13.11
CA GLY A 412 -18.89 -3.40 13.13
C GLY A 412 -17.79 -4.20 12.41
N CYS A 413 -17.73 -5.51 12.63
CA CYS A 413 -16.82 -6.41 11.92
C CYS A 413 -17.10 -6.47 10.41
N LEU A 414 -18.38 -6.48 10.00
CA LEU A 414 -18.74 -6.43 8.58
C LEU A 414 -18.31 -5.12 7.92
N PHE A 415 -18.49 -3.98 8.58
CA PHE A 415 -18.02 -2.69 8.07
C PHE A 415 -16.49 -2.63 8.01
N LEU A 416 -15.77 -3.17 9.00
CA LEU A 416 -14.30 -3.26 8.94
C LEU A 416 -13.83 -4.06 7.72
N ALA A 417 -14.46 -5.21 7.46
CA ALA A 417 -14.16 -6.04 6.30
C ALA A 417 -14.48 -5.32 4.98
N ALA A 418 -15.67 -4.71 4.87
CA ALA A 418 -16.10 -4.00 3.67
C ALA A 418 -15.19 -2.81 3.36
N GLY A 419 -14.90 -1.97 4.35
CA GLY A 419 -14.00 -0.83 4.17
C GLY A 419 -12.59 -1.24 3.76
N ALA A 420 -12.04 -2.30 4.38
CA ALA A 420 -10.73 -2.83 4.01
C ALA A 420 -10.68 -3.35 2.57
N LEU A 421 -11.73 -4.04 2.12
CA LEU A 421 -11.83 -4.52 0.73
C LEU A 421 -11.97 -3.38 -0.27
N ILE A 422 -12.73 -2.33 0.05
CA ILE A 422 -12.83 -1.14 -0.80
C ILE A 422 -11.43 -0.52 -1.02
N VAL A 423 -10.65 -0.34 0.05
CA VAL A 423 -9.28 0.18 -0.06
C VAL A 423 -8.39 -0.78 -0.85
N ALA A 424 -8.47 -2.09 -0.61
CA ALA A 424 -7.68 -3.08 -1.33
C ALA A 424 -7.98 -3.08 -2.84
N THR A 425 -9.25 -2.96 -3.23
CA THR A 425 -9.65 -2.83 -4.64
C THR A 425 -9.09 -1.54 -5.26
N GLY A 426 -9.16 -0.41 -4.55
CA GLY A 426 -8.55 0.85 -5.01
C GLY A 426 -7.05 0.72 -5.25
N GLY A 427 -6.32 0.03 -4.36
CA GLY A 427 -4.90 -0.25 -4.51
C GLY A 427 -4.54 -1.21 -5.66
N SER A 428 -5.46 -2.09 -6.08
CA SER A 428 -5.28 -2.90 -7.29
C SER A 428 -5.55 -2.10 -8.57
N LEU A 429 -6.51 -1.17 -8.55
CA LEU A 429 -6.86 -0.35 -9.72
C LEU A 429 -5.73 0.59 -10.15
N THR A 430 -4.89 1.07 -9.23
CA THR A 430 -3.69 1.86 -9.59
C THR A 430 -2.70 1.07 -10.44
N ARG A 431 -2.63 -0.26 -10.25
CA ARG A 431 -1.78 -1.14 -11.07
C ARG A 431 -2.34 -1.34 -12.47
N LEU A 432 -3.63 -1.08 -12.67
CA LEU A 432 -4.31 -1.11 -13.97
C LEU A 432 -4.33 0.28 -14.64
N GLY A 433 -3.60 1.26 -14.10
CA GLY A 433 -3.51 2.61 -14.67
C GLY A 433 -4.63 3.57 -14.28
N HIS A 434 -5.53 3.17 -13.36
CA HIS A 434 -6.65 4.00 -12.92
C HIS A 434 -6.45 4.55 -11.51
N ASP A 435 -5.64 5.61 -11.44
CA ASP A 435 -5.18 6.20 -10.19
C ASP A 435 -6.22 7.09 -9.50
N GLU A 436 -7.11 7.67 -10.28
CA GLU A 436 -8.22 8.51 -9.85
C GLU A 436 -9.16 7.81 -8.85
N TYR A 437 -9.34 6.49 -8.99
CA TYR A 437 -10.22 5.73 -8.11
C TYR A 437 -9.58 5.38 -6.76
N LEU A 438 -8.25 5.45 -6.64
CA LEU A 438 -7.56 5.18 -5.38
C LEU A 438 -8.05 6.14 -4.29
N TYR A 439 -8.14 7.43 -4.58
CA TYR A 439 -8.50 8.44 -3.58
C TYR A 439 -9.95 8.30 -3.12
N ILE A 440 -10.86 7.91 -4.02
CA ILE A 440 -12.25 7.61 -3.70
C ILE A 440 -12.31 6.39 -2.78
N ALA A 441 -11.62 5.30 -3.16
CA ALA A 441 -11.56 4.07 -2.40
C ALA A 441 -10.94 4.27 -1.01
N MET A 442 -9.86 5.04 -0.89
CA MET A 442 -9.25 5.37 0.39
C MET A 442 -10.20 6.14 1.30
N SER A 443 -10.85 7.19 0.78
CA SER A 443 -11.73 8.06 1.57
C SER A 443 -12.97 7.33 2.07
N VAL A 444 -13.66 6.63 1.17
CA VAL A 444 -14.85 5.86 1.51
C VAL A 444 -14.50 4.66 2.38
N GLY A 445 -13.44 3.93 2.02
CA GLY A 445 -12.99 2.74 2.73
C GLY A 445 -12.59 3.05 4.17
N VAL A 446 -11.79 4.08 4.40
CA VAL A 446 -11.34 4.45 5.76
C VAL A 446 -12.49 4.97 6.62
N ALA A 447 -13.44 5.71 6.04
CA ALA A 447 -14.65 6.15 6.74
C ALA A 447 -15.49 4.95 7.22
N ILE A 448 -15.71 3.96 6.34
CA ILE A 448 -16.44 2.73 6.66
C ILE A 448 -15.70 1.91 7.72
N MET A 449 -14.37 1.77 7.60
CA MET A 449 -13.56 1.08 8.61
C MET A 449 -13.68 1.74 9.98
N PHE A 450 -13.52 3.07 10.04
CA PHE A 450 -13.60 3.80 11.30
C PHE A 450 -14.99 3.71 11.92
N TRP A 451 -16.05 3.83 11.11
CA TRP A 451 -17.43 3.62 11.56
C TRP A 451 -17.66 2.20 12.09
N GLY A 452 -17.09 1.19 11.41
CA GLY A 452 -17.09 -0.20 11.86
C GLY A 452 -16.44 -0.37 13.22
N TYR A 453 -15.25 0.20 13.40
CA TYR A 453 -14.56 0.23 14.69
C TYR A 453 -15.39 0.91 15.78
N LEU A 454 -16.02 2.06 15.52
CA LEU A 454 -16.88 2.73 16.51
C LEU A 454 -18.05 1.84 16.96
N LYS A 455 -18.60 1.00 16.07
CA LYS A 455 -19.64 0.02 16.44
C LYS A 455 -19.11 -1.15 17.27
N THR A 456 -17.87 -1.60 17.07
CA THR A 456 -17.31 -2.71 17.86
C THR A 456 -17.05 -2.33 19.31
N ILE A 457 -16.86 -1.03 19.58
CA ILE A 457 -16.48 -0.52 20.90
C ILE A 457 -17.65 -0.04 21.75
N ARG A 458 -18.88 -0.01 21.20
CA ARG A 458 -20.09 0.37 21.95
C ARG A 458 -20.37 -0.66 23.07
N PRO A 459 -20.72 -0.22 24.28
CA PRO A 459 -21.18 -1.11 25.35
C PRO A 459 -22.43 -1.86 24.89
N ALA A 460 -22.52 -3.15 25.20
CA ALA A 460 -23.79 -3.85 25.02
C ALA A 460 -24.78 -3.25 26.03
N VAL A 461 -25.88 -2.66 25.54
CA VAL A 461 -27.00 -2.29 26.41
C VAL A 461 -27.55 -3.60 26.96
N MET A 462 -27.33 -3.86 28.24
CA MET A 462 -28.10 -4.90 28.92
C MET A 462 -29.53 -4.38 29.00
N HIS A 463 -30.42 -4.94 28.20
CA HIS A 463 -31.84 -4.87 28.52
C HIS A 463 -32.02 -5.70 29.77
N THR A 464 -31.90 -5.06 30.93
CA THR A 464 -32.45 -5.61 32.16
C THR A 464 -33.95 -5.65 31.94
N ASN A 465 -34.46 -6.80 31.49
CA ASN A 465 -35.84 -7.17 31.74
C ASN A 465 -35.96 -7.41 33.26
N ALA A 466 -35.78 -6.36 34.04
CA ALA A 466 -36.32 -6.33 35.38
C ALA A 466 -37.83 -6.20 35.16
N SER A 467 -38.53 -7.34 35.21
CA SER A 467 -39.95 -7.29 35.54
C SER A 467 -40.07 -6.33 36.71
N PRO A 468 -40.97 -5.34 36.68
CA PRO A 468 -41.15 -4.45 37.80
C PRO A 468 -41.43 -5.35 39.01
N VAL A 469 -40.51 -5.34 39.98
CA VAL A 469 -40.78 -5.95 41.28
C VAL A 469 -42.03 -5.24 41.74
N ALA A 470 -43.15 -5.96 41.73
CA ALA A 470 -44.41 -5.44 42.23
C ALA A 470 -44.11 -4.97 43.65
N ARG A 471 -44.17 -3.65 43.87
CA ARG A 471 -44.11 -3.12 45.22
C ARG A 471 -45.25 -3.81 45.97
N PRO A 472 -45.00 -4.43 47.14
CA PRO A 472 -46.10 -4.93 47.95
C PRO A 472 -47.05 -3.77 48.22
N SER A 473 -48.34 -4.02 48.10
CA SER A 473 -49.39 -3.05 48.36
C SER A 473 -49.23 -2.48 49.79
N PRO A 474 -49.60 -1.21 50.03
CA PRO A 474 -49.46 -0.56 51.34
C PRO A 474 -50.11 -1.33 52.50
N GLU A 475 -51.09 -2.17 52.20
CA GLU A 475 -51.82 -2.99 53.19
C GLU A 475 -50.94 -4.06 53.84
N ALA A 476 -49.90 -4.57 53.18
CA ALA A 476 -49.02 -5.60 53.73
C ALA A 476 -47.98 -5.03 54.74
N GLN A 477 -47.81 -3.70 54.82
CA GLN A 477 -46.86 -3.08 55.74
C GLN A 477 -47.46 -2.78 57.13
N LEU A 478 -48.79 -2.81 57.28
CA LEU A 478 -49.48 -2.47 58.53
C LEU A 478 -49.79 -3.70 59.42
N GLN A 479 -49.61 -4.94 58.93
CA GLN A 479 -49.91 -6.16 59.70
C GLN A 479 -48.70 -6.76 60.44
N GLY A 480 -47.54 -6.10 60.41
CA GLY A 480 -46.27 -6.66 60.89
C GLY A 480 -45.69 -6.03 62.16
N GLN A 481 -46.46 -5.24 62.94
CA GLN A 481 -45.99 -4.71 64.22
C GLN A 481 -46.64 -5.46 65.39
N PRO A 482 -45.88 -6.22 66.22
CA PRO A 482 -46.38 -6.71 67.49
C PRO A 482 -46.49 -5.55 68.51
N ALA A 483 -47.52 -5.64 69.35
CA ALA A 483 -47.91 -4.67 70.37
C ALA A 483 -46.93 -4.56 71.55
#